data_AF-A0A2I0TCP8-F1
#
_entry.id   AF-A0A2I0TCP8-F1
#
_cell.length_a   1.000
_cell.length_b   1.000
_cell.length_c   1.000
_cell.angle_alpha   90.00
_cell.angle_beta   90.00
_cell.angle_gamma   90.00
#
_symmetry.space_group_name_H-M   'P 1'
#
loop_
_entity.id
_entity.type
_entity.pdbx_description
1 polymer ?
#
loop_
_entity_poly.entity_id
_entity_poly.type
_entity_poly.pdbx_seq_one_letter_code
_entity_poly.pdbx_strand_id
1 'polypeptide(L)'
;MNTILVINDKIIATNLVTGLPKQTPGSNGDIIVRTSKLLIPVTCEFPRRYTISEGYVPNLKNSPLEIMSRNQGIFPFTLEIFKDKDFDEPYRGALPTLKLRDSLYFGIEPLVHVNGLETLVESCFATPTSKIDEILKYYLIQDGCVSDDSVKQYTSKDHLAKHFQVPVFKFVGKDNKRYSLDMKSKAKLI
;
A
#
# COMPACT_ATOMS: atom_id res chain seq x y z
N MET A 1 31.08 7.23 -13.10
CA MET A 1 31.31 5.79 -12.85
C MET A 1 30.28 5.36 -11.84
N ASN A 2 29.44 4.40 -12.20
CA ASN A 2 28.44 3.83 -11.28
C ASN A 2 29.09 2.59 -10.67
N THR A 3 29.14 2.52 -9.35
CA THR A 3 29.84 1.45 -8.65
C THR A 3 28.98 0.89 -7.53
N ILE A 4 28.95 -0.43 -7.43
CA ILE A 4 28.35 -1.15 -6.31
C ILE A 4 29.49 -1.88 -5.62
N LEU A 5 29.69 -1.60 -4.33
CA LEU A 5 30.72 -2.21 -3.52
C LEU A 5 30.06 -2.93 -2.33
N VAL A 6 30.59 -4.10 -1.98
CA VAL A 6 30.19 -4.81 -0.76
C VAL A 6 31.37 -4.75 0.20
N ILE A 7 31.19 -4.00 1.30
CA ILE A 7 32.24 -3.79 2.31
C ILE A 7 31.65 -4.14 3.67
N ASN A 8 32.25 -5.13 4.34
CA ASN A 8 31.77 -5.68 5.61
C ASN A 8 30.29 -6.15 5.51
N ASP A 9 29.43 -5.62 6.37
CA ASP A 9 27.99 -5.90 6.42
C ASP A 9 27.17 -4.77 5.75
N LYS A 10 27.76 -4.09 4.76
CA LYS A 10 27.12 -3.02 3.99
C LYS A 10 27.30 -3.20 2.48
N ILE A 11 26.30 -2.75 1.73
CA ILE A 11 26.32 -2.55 0.28
C ILE A 11 26.36 -1.04 0.06
N ILE A 12 27.41 -0.56 -0.58
CA ILE A 12 27.60 0.86 -0.90
C ILE A 12 27.34 1.03 -2.39
N ALA A 13 26.28 1.76 -2.72
CA ALA A 13 25.95 2.10 -4.09
C ALA A 13 26.29 3.58 -4.33
N THR A 14 27.16 3.85 -5.29
CA THR A 14 27.55 5.21 -5.68
C THR A 14 27.13 5.48 -7.12
N ASN A 15 26.46 6.61 -7.32
CA ASN A 15 26.00 7.09 -8.62
C ASN A 15 26.30 8.59 -8.76
N LEU A 16 26.30 9.10 -9.99
CA LEU A 16 26.51 10.50 -10.30
C LEU A 16 25.27 11.06 -11.00
N VAL A 17 24.50 11.91 -10.30
CA VAL A 17 23.33 12.58 -10.86
C VAL A 17 23.78 13.82 -11.62
N THR A 18 23.29 13.98 -12.84
CA THR A 18 23.66 15.11 -13.70
C THR A 18 22.47 16.04 -13.94
N GLY A 19 22.61 17.31 -13.57
CA GLY A 19 21.64 18.38 -13.86
C GLY A 19 22.09 19.25 -15.02
N LEU A 20 21.14 19.59 -15.91
CA LEU A 20 21.34 20.60 -16.95
C LEU A 20 20.72 21.92 -16.52
N PRO A 21 21.39 23.07 -16.72
CA PRO A 21 20.81 24.38 -16.44
C PRO A 21 19.62 24.64 -17.36
N LYS A 22 18.49 25.08 -16.79
CA LYS A 22 17.30 25.50 -17.54
C LYS A 22 17.41 27.00 -17.84
N GLN A 23 17.43 27.38 -19.12
CA GLN A 23 17.40 28.78 -19.53
C GLN A 23 15.97 29.34 -19.42
N THR A 24 15.83 30.58 -18.97
CA THR A 24 14.55 31.30 -18.91
C THR A 24 14.16 31.82 -20.31
N PRO A 25 12.92 31.56 -20.78
CA PRO A 25 12.46 32.09 -22.06
C PRO A 25 12.14 33.58 -21.90
N GLY A 26 13.02 34.45 -22.40
CA GLY A 26 12.84 35.91 -22.36
C GLY A 26 14.14 36.73 -22.38
N SER A 27 15.31 36.11 -22.18
CA SER A 27 16.58 36.78 -22.40
C SER A 27 16.91 36.79 -23.90
N ASN A 28 16.72 37.94 -24.56
CA ASN A 28 17.33 38.19 -25.85
C ASN A 28 18.85 38.24 -25.67
N GLY A 29 19.54 37.12 -25.94
CA GLY A 29 20.93 37.18 -26.38
C GLY A 29 22.01 36.42 -25.62
N ASP A 30 21.72 35.44 -24.76
CA ASP A 30 22.78 34.50 -24.33
C ASP A 30 22.78 33.24 -25.20
N ILE A 31 23.41 33.36 -26.37
CA ILE A 31 23.70 32.24 -27.30
C ILE A 31 24.72 31.26 -26.69
N ILE A 32 25.35 31.61 -25.56
CA ILE A 32 26.46 30.86 -24.95
C ILE A 32 26.10 30.47 -23.51
N VAL A 33 25.89 29.17 -23.26
CA VAL A 33 25.84 28.60 -21.90
C VAL A 33 27.27 28.41 -21.40
N ARG A 34 27.69 29.18 -20.39
CA ARG A 34 29.05 29.11 -19.79
C ARG A 34 29.13 28.26 -18.51
N THR A 35 28.02 27.74 -18.03
CA THR A 35 27.96 26.92 -16.81
C THR A 35 28.02 25.43 -17.13
N SER A 36 28.89 24.72 -16.42
CA SER A 36 29.08 23.28 -16.55
C SER A 36 27.85 22.49 -16.07
N LYS A 37 27.73 21.23 -16.52
CA LYS A 37 26.74 20.28 -15.99
C LYS A 37 26.89 20.21 -14.47
N LEU A 38 25.78 20.28 -13.74
CA LEU A 38 25.80 20.01 -12.30
C LEU A 38 26.04 18.51 -12.11
N LEU A 39 27.10 18.12 -11.41
CA LEU A 39 27.42 16.73 -11.11
C LEU A 39 27.29 16.51 -9.60
N ILE A 40 26.33 15.70 -9.19
CA ILE A 40 26.07 15.40 -7.77
C ILE A 40 26.43 13.92 -7.53
N PRO A 41 27.55 13.64 -6.84
CA PRO A 41 27.85 12.29 -6.40
C PRO A 41 26.89 11.91 -5.28
N VAL A 42 26.16 10.82 -5.48
CA VAL A 42 25.23 10.25 -4.50
C VAL A 42 25.77 8.91 -4.06
N THR A 43 25.92 8.73 -2.74
CA THR A 43 26.29 7.45 -2.14
C THR A 43 25.19 7.01 -1.19
N CYS A 44 24.69 5.79 -1.39
CA CYS A 44 23.72 5.15 -0.52
C CYS A 44 24.38 3.94 0.16
N GLU A 45 24.20 3.82 1.47
CA GLU A 45 24.65 2.66 2.24
C GLU A 45 23.44 1.81 2.65
N PHE A 46 23.45 0.53 2.29
CA PHE A 46 22.43 -0.44 2.67
C PHE A 46 23.04 -1.53 3.56
N PRO A 47 22.40 -1.94 4.65
CA PRO A 47 22.87 -3.08 5.42
C PRO A 47 22.74 -4.37 4.60
N ARG A 48 23.76 -5.22 4.65
CA ARG A 48 23.81 -6.50 3.93
C ARG A 48 22.92 -7.56 4.57
N ARG A 49 22.66 -7.44 5.87
CA ARG A 49 21.68 -8.21 6.63
C ARG A 49 20.70 -7.24 7.29
N TYR A 50 19.41 -7.43 7.06
CA TYR A 50 18.37 -6.69 7.78
C TYR A 50 17.62 -7.65 8.69
N THR A 51 17.45 -7.26 9.96
CA THR A 51 16.63 -8.02 10.90
C THR A 51 15.17 -7.83 10.53
N ILE A 52 14.51 -8.90 10.12
CA ILE A 52 13.05 -8.94 9.98
C ILE A 52 12.50 -9.02 11.39
N SER A 53 11.72 -8.04 11.84
CA SER A 53 10.96 -8.17 13.08
C SER A 53 10.06 -9.41 12.95
N GLU A 54 10.16 -10.36 13.88
CA GLU A 54 9.52 -11.70 13.81
C GLU A 54 7.98 -11.70 13.90
N GLY A 55 7.35 -10.55 13.71
CA GLY A 55 5.92 -10.38 13.85
C GLY A 55 5.44 -9.06 13.26
N TYR A 56 4.42 -9.17 12.42
CA TYR A 56 3.64 -8.06 11.86
C TYR A 56 2.24 -8.14 12.42
N VAL A 57 1.79 -7.04 13.02
CA VAL A 57 0.39 -6.90 13.40
C VAL A 57 -0.24 -5.90 12.45
N PRO A 58 -1.23 -6.31 11.63
CA PRO A 58 -1.99 -5.37 10.83
C PRO A 58 -2.73 -4.41 11.75
N ASN A 59 -2.92 -3.16 11.33
CA ASN A 59 -3.85 -2.24 11.98
C ASN A 59 -4.98 -1.93 11.02
N LEU A 60 -6.22 -2.03 11.51
CA LEU A 60 -7.42 -1.71 10.75
C LEU A 60 -7.78 -0.24 10.96
N LYS A 61 -7.93 0.50 9.86
CA LYS A 61 -8.64 1.78 9.89
C LYS A 61 -10.04 1.58 9.34
N ASN A 62 -10.97 1.34 10.24
CA ASN A 62 -12.41 1.34 9.92
C ASN A 62 -12.88 2.79 9.90
N SER A 63 -12.50 3.53 8.86
CA SER A 63 -13.25 4.74 8.52
C SER A 63 -14.67 4.28 8.15
N PRO A 64 -15.74 4.75 8.80
CA PRO A 64 -17.07 4.53 8.26
C PRO A 64 -17.08 5.04 6.83
N LEU A 65 -17.38 4.14 5.90
CA LEU A 65 -17.44 4.45 4.47
C LEU A 65 -18.72 5.25 4.23
N GLU A 66 -18.62 6.57 4.32
CA GLU A 66 -19.72 7.49 4.02
C GLU A 66 -19.60 7.98 2.58
N ILE A 67 -20.48 7.49 1.71
CA ILE A 67 -20.68 8.07 0.38
C ILE A 67 -21.98 8.85 0.41
N MET A 68 -21.88 10.15 0.70
CA MET A 68 -22.99 11.09 0.53
C MET A 68 -23.03 11.55 -0.93
N SER A 69 -23.97 11.02 -1.71
CA SER A 69 -24.44 11.66 -2.94
C SER A 69 -25.95 11.89 -2.81
N ARG A 70 -26.44 13.02 -3.34
CA ARG A 70 -27.76 13.63 -3.01
C ARG A 70 -28.98 12.71 -3.20
N ASN A 71 -28.83 11.55 -3.85
CA ASN A 71 -29.87 10.53 -4.10
C ASN A 71 -29.40 9.06 -3.89
N GLN A 72 -28.36 8.77 -3.07
CA GLN A 72 -27.88 7.40 -2.80
C GLN A 72 -27.88 7.08 -1.30
N GLY A 73 -28.36 5.89 -0.94
CA GLY A 73 -28.36 5.38 0.45
C GLY A 73 -26.95 5.10 0.98
N ILE A 74 -26.81 5.10 2.31
CA ILE A 74 -25.55 4.80 2.99
C ILE A 74 -25.49 3.29 3.27
N PHE A 75 -24.44 2.63 2.77
CA PHE A 75 -24.22 1.20 2.96
C PHE A 75 -22.90 0.98 3.70
N PRO A 76 -22.95 0.80 5.03
CA PRO A 76 -21.73 0.68 5.82
C PRO A 76 -21.12 -0.72 5.68
N PHE A 77 -19.80 -0.77 5.52
CA PHE A 77 -19.00 -2.00 5.50
C PHE A 77 -17.94 -1.96 6.60
N THR A 78 -17.54 -3.13 7.11
CA THR A 78 -16.36 -3.28 7.96
C THR A 78 -15.24 -3.98 7.23
N LEU A 79 -14.01 -3.50 7.43
CA LEU A 79 -12.82 -4.25 7.05
C LEU A 79 -12.52 -5.24 8.17
N GLU A 80 -12.50 -6.52 7.83
CA GLU A 80 -12.27 -7.63 8.75
C GLU A 80 -10.99 -8.39 8.36
N ILE A 81 -10.32 -8.96 9.36
CA ILE A 81 -9.19 -9.86 9.17
C ILE A 81 -9.62 -11.24 9.67
N PHE A 82 -9.44 -12.25 8.84
CA PHE A 82 -9.89 -13.62 9.08
C PHE A 82 -8.72 -14.51 9.48
N LYS A 83 -9.03 -15.56 10.22
CA LYS A 83 -8.04 -16.54 10.70
C LYS A 83 -7.45 -17.37 9.55
N ASP A 84 -8.24 -17.63 8.51
CA ASP A 84 -7.87 -18.49 7.39
C ASP A 84 -8.66 -18.15 6.12
N LYS A 85 -8.45 -18.98 5.08
CA LYS A 85 -9.04 -18.87 3.74
C LYS A 85 -10.53 -19.20 3.68
N ASP A 86 -11.13 -19.69 4.76
CA ASP A 86 -12.53 -20.07 4.77
C ASP A 86 -13.42 -18.85 5.10
N PHE A 87 -12.82 -17.76 5.62
CA PHE A 87 -13.47 -16.48 5.90
C PHE A 87 -14.66 -16.57 6.88
N ASP A 88 -14.73 -17.64 7.67
CA ASP A 88 -15.80 -17.85 8.65
C ASP A 88 -15.54 -17.10 9.96
N GLU A 89 -14.27 -17.02 10.39
CA GLU A 89 -13.88 -16.50 11.69
C GLU A 89 -12.98 -15.26 11.59
N PRO A 90 -13.53 -14.04 11.78
CA PRO A 90 -12.73 -12.84 11.92
C PRO A 90 -12.09 -12.73 13.32
N TYR A 91 -10.97 -12.01 13.42
CA TYR A 91 -10.35 -11.66 14.69
C TYR A 91 -11.15 -10.56 15.40
N ARG A 92 -11.87 -10.91 16.48
CA ARG A 92 -12.71 -9.99 17.26
C ARG A 92 -11.98 -9.25 18.40
N GLY A 93 -10.70 -9.55 18.63
CA GLY A 93 -9.92 -9.01 19.73
C GLY A 93 -8.53 -8.54 19.27
N ALA A 94 -7.48 -9.10 19.86
CA ALA A 94 -6.12 -8.81 19.41
C ALA A 94 -5.89 -9.40 18.00
N LEU A 95 -5.41 -8.56 17.09
CA LEU A 95 -4.99 -8.98 15.75
C LEU A 95 -3.76 -9.89 15.82
N PRO A 96 -3.62 -10.83 14.87
CA PRO A 96 -2.55 -11.82 14.91
C PRO A 96 -1.19 -11.15 14.72
N THR A 97 -0.17 -11.79 15.30
CA THR A 97 1.23 -11.51 14.94
C THR A 97 1.63 -12.49 13.84
N LEU A 98 1.78 -11.98 12.62
CA LEU A 98 2.06 -12.76 11.43
C LEU A 98 3.54 -12.66 11.01
N LYS A 99 4.06 -13.70 10.34
CA LYS A 99 5.41 -13.74 9.77
C LYS A 99 5.34 -13.49 8.26
N LEU A 100 6.45 -13.08 7.64
CA LEU A 100 6.51 -12.79 6.19
C LEU A 100 6.10 -13.97 5.29
N ARG A 101 6.23 -15.20 5.78
CA ARG A 101 5.84 -16.41 5.05
C ARG A 101 4.34 -16.75 5.19
N ASP A 102 3.65 -16.07 6.09
CA ASP A 102 2.25 -16.32 6.37
C ASP A 102 1.37 -15.58 5.35
N SER A 103 0.09 -15.96 5.29
CA SER A 103 -0.92 -15.27 4.49
C SER A 103 -1.81 -14.43 5.38
N LEU A 104 -2.10 -13.21 4.94
CA LEU A 104 -3.13 -12.35 5.51
C LEU A 104 -4.44 -12.59 4.75
N TYR A 105 -5.48 -13.01 5.47
CA TYR A 105 -6.84 -13.15 4.95
C TYR A 105 -7.67 -11.97 5.45
N PHE A 106 -8.25 -11.21 4.54
CA PHE A 106 -8.99 -9.99 4.88
C PHE A 106 -10.12 -9.76 3.90
N GLY A 107 -11.09 -8.95 4.28
CA GLY A 107 -12.21 -8.65 3.40
C GLY A 107 -13.09 -7.54 3.92
N ILE A 108 -14.03 -7.11 3.09
CA ILE A 108 -15.13 -6.27 3.54
C ILE A 108 -16.38 -7.11 3.80
N GLU A 109 -17.02 -6.84 4.93
CA GLU A 109 -18.31 -7.40 5.31
C GLU A 109 -19.37 -6.29 5.37
N PRO A 110 -20.57 -6.49 4.80
CA PRO A 110 -21.66 -5.52 4.94
C PRO A 110 -22.18 -5.51 6.38
N LEU A 111 -22.37 -4.32 6.95
CA LEU A 111 -23.08 -4.17 8.22
C LEU A 111 -24.59 -4.29 8.07
N VAL A 112 -25.10 -4.10 6.84
CA VAL A 112 -26.51 -4.25 6.48
C VAL A 112 -26.60 -5.00 5.16
N HIS A 113 -27.36 -6.09 5.15
CA HIS A 113 -27.60 -6.87 3.94
C HIS A 113 -28.85 -6.36 3.24
N VAL A 114 -28.71 -5.93 2.00
CA VAL A 114 -29.81 -5.45 1.16
C VAL A 114 -29.76 -6.19 -0.17
N ASN A 115 -30.88 -6.83 -0.51
CA ASN A 115 -30.99 -7.60 -1.75
C ASN A 115 -30.90 -6.69 -2.99
N GLY A 116 -30.34 -7.23 -4.07
CA GLY A 116 -30.19 -6.50 -5.33
C GLY A 116 -29.05 -5.49 -5.32
N LEU A 117 -28.12 -5.58 -4.36
CA LEU A 117 -26.87 -4.82 -4.36
C LEU A 117 -25.67 -5.72 -4.64
N GLU A 118 -24.68 -5.15 -5.32
CA GLU A 118 -23.35 -5.71 -5.46
C GLU A 118 -22.30 -4.70 -5.01
N THR A 119 -21.25 -5.18 -4.35
CA THR A 119 -20.14 -4.35 -3.88
C THR A 119 -18.95 -4.41 -4.83
N LEU A 120 -18.28 -3.27 -5.01
CA LEU A 120 -16.97 -3.12 -5.65
C LEU A 120 -15.98 -2.55 -4.64
N VAL A 121 -14.79 -3.16 -4.52
CA VAL A 121 -13.68 -2.56 -3.77
C VAL A 121 -12.94 -1.60 -4.70
N GLU A 122 -13.03 -0.30 -4.45
CA GLU A 122 -12.37 0.71 -5.29
C GLU A 122 -10.87 0.75 -5.08
N SER A 123 -10.44 0.73 -3.82
CA SER A 123 -9.01 0.78 -3.49
C SER A 123 -8.75 0.08 -2.17
N CYS A 124 -7.63 -0.63 -2.10
CA CYS A 124 -7.07 -1.18 -0.88
C CYS A 124 -5.57 -0.89 -0.88
N PHE A 125 -5.08 -0.25 0.15
CA PHE A 125 -3.65 0.05 0.26
C PHE A 125 -3.16 -0.12 1.68
N ALA A 126 -1.88 -0.51 1.80
CA ALA A 126 -1.17 -0.53 3.05
C ALA A 126 -0.32 0.73 3.21
N THR A 127 -0.16 1.15 4.46
CA THR A 127 0.72 2.25 4.85
C THR A 127 1.68 1.81 5.95
N PRO A 128 2.94 2.31 5.95
CA PRO A 128 3.94 1.95 6.95
C PRO A 128 3.57 2.38 8.38
N THR A 129 2.70 3.40 8.52
CA THR A 129 2.23 3.92 9.81
C THR A 129 0.73 4.17 9.75
N SER A 130 0.08 4.33 10.90
CA SER A 130 -1.35 4.68 10.98
C SER A 130 -1.62 6.19 10.83
N LYS A 131 -0.64 7.00 10.39
CA LYS A 131 -0.83 8.44 10.24
C LYS A 131 -1.77 8.77 9.07
N ILE A 132 -2.56 9.83 9.20
CA ILE A 132 -3.55 10.24 8.17
C ILE A 132 -2.84 10.88 6.97
N ASP A 133 -1.72 11.55 7.20
CA ASP A 133 -0.88 12.24 6.23
C ASP A 133 0.24 11.34 5.66
N GLU A 134 0.18 10.02 5.88
CA GLU A 134 1.17 9.09 5.33
C GLU A 134 1.12 9.11 3.80
N ILE A 135 2.21 9.60 3.20
CA ILE A 135 2.33 9.76 1.75
C ILE A 135 2.58 8.40 1.08
N LEU A 136 3.33 7.51 1.74
CA LEU A 136 3.68 6.23 1.17
C LEU A 136 2.51 5.24 1.27
N LYS A 137 1.89 4.94 0.13
CA LYS A 137 0.81 3.97 -0.02
C LYS A 137 1.26 2.84 -0.94
N TYR A 138 1.09 1.61 -0.48
CA TYR A 138 1.29 0.41 -1.29
C TYR A 138 -0.07 -0.17 -1.67
N TYR A 139 -0.46 -0.05 -2.93
CA TYR A 139 -1.78 -0.45 -3.39
C TYR A 139 -1.84 -1.95 -3.67
N LEU A 140 -2.76 -2.64 -2.99
CA LEU A 140 -3.15 -4.02 -3.27
C LEU A 140 -4.25 -4.05 -4.33
N ILE A 141 -5.17 -3.09 -4.24
CA ILE A 141 -6.28 -2.88 -5.17
C ILE A 141 -6.31 -1.38 -5.48
N GLN A 142 -6.43 -1.03 -6.75
CA GLN A 142 -6.53 0.35 -7.22
C GLN A 142 -7.51 0.43 -8.38
N ASP A 143 -8.41 1.41 -8.33
CA ASP A 143 -9.42 1.68 -9.35
C ASP A 143 -10.29 0.45 -9.69
N GLY A 144 -10.61 -0.36 -8.67
CA GLY A 144 -11.41 -1.58 -8.81
C GLY A 144 -10.62 -2.83 -9.21
N CYS A 145 -9.33 -2.70 -9.50
CA CYS A 145 -8.50 -3.77 -10.05
C CYS A 145 -7.40 -4.18 -9.07
N VAL A 146 -7.07 -5.47 -9.05
CA VAL A 146 -5.89 -5.96 -8.34
C VAL A 146 -4.64 -5.30 -8.92
N SER A 147 -3.86 -4.65 -8.06
CA SER A 147 -2.61 -3.96 -8.43
C SER A 147 -1.36 -4.76 -8.04
N ASP A 148 -1.50 -5.63 -7.04
CA ASP A 148 -0.46 -6.57 -6.60
C ASP A 148 -0.85 -7.98 -7.04
N ASP A 149 -0.08 -8.56 -7.96
CA ASP A 149 -0.34 -9.89 -8.55
C ASP A 149 -0.34 -11.04 -7.51
N SER A 150 0.21 -10.81 -6.32
CA SER A 150 0.16 -11.79 -5.22
C SER A 150 -1.18 -11.80 -4.48
N VAL A 151 -2.04 -10.79 -4.71
CA VAL A 151 -3.39 -10.73 -4.14
C VAL A 151 -4.29 -11.72 -4.87
N LYS A 152 -4.97 -12.55 -4.08
CA LYS A 152 -6.00 -13.46 -4.57
C LYS A 152 -7.34 -13.03 -4.03
N GLN A 153 -8.31 -12.84 -4.92
CA GLN A 153 -9.69 -12.62 -4.54
C GLN A 153 -10.44 -13.95 -4.50
N TYR A 154 -11.21 -14.17 -3.44
CA TYR A 154 -12.06 -15.33 -3.26
C TYR A 154 -13.51 -14.98 -3.59
N THR A 155 -14.24 -15.95 -4.13
CA THR A 155 -15.67 -15.81 -4.38
C THR A 155 -16.43 -15.98 -3.07
N SER A 156 -17.19 -14.97 -2.68
CA SER A 156 -18.16 -15.06 -1.57
C SER A 156 -19.53 -15.47 -2.08
N LYS A 157 -20.30 -16.18 -1.24
CA LYS A 157 -21.72 -16.44 -1.49
C LYS A 157 -22.57 -15.18 -1.35
N ASP A 158 -22.12 -14.23 -0.53
CA ASP A 158 -22.72 -12.92 -0.40
C ASP A 158 -22.05 -11.96 -1.40
N HIS A 159 -22.84 -11.43 -2.34
CA HIS A 159 -22.36 -10.49 -3.36
C HIS A 159 -21.86 -9.16 -2.77
N LEU A 160 -22.29 -8.85 -1.55
CA LEU A 160 -21.85 -7.66 -0.83
C LEU A 160 -20.49 -7.84 -0.15
N ALA A 161 -20.14 -9.07 0.24
CA ALA A 161 -18.86 -9.40 0.85
C ALA A 161 -17.79 -9.64 -0.23
N LYS A 162 -16.56 -9.15 0.03
CA LYS A 162 -15.41 -9.39 -0.85
C LYS A 162 -14.21 -9.82 -0.01
N HIS A 163 -13.67 -10.99 -0.35
CA HIS A 163 -12.62 -11.67 0.40
C HIS A 163 -11.33 -11.74 -0.39
N PHE A 164 -10.22 -11.48 0.29
CA PHE A 164 -8.89 -11.40 -0.30
C PHE A 164 -7.85 -12.11 0.56
N GLN A 165 -6.80 -12.57 -0.11
CA GLN A 165 -5.58 -13.09 0.49
C GLN A 165 -4.39 -12.36 -0.10
N VAL A 166 -3.41 -12.03 0.73
CA VAL A 166 -2.09 -11.56 0.27
C VAL A 166 -1.00 -12.16 1.16
N PRO A 167 0.17 -12.55 0.63
CA PRO A 167 1.34 -12.86 1.45
C PRO A 167 1.72 -11.66 2.32
N VAL A 168 2.12 -11.90 3.57
CA VAL A 168 2.52 -10.81 4.47
C VAL A 168 3.81 -10.14 3.97
N PHE A 169 3.80 -8.81 3.88
CA PHE A 169 4.93 -8.02 3.37
C PHE A 169 5.44 -6.97 4.37
N LYS A 170 6.62 -6.41 4.08
CA LYS A 170 7.27 -5.33 4.86
C LYS A 170 7.65 -4.18 3.94
N PHE A 171 7.48 -2.95 4.40
CA PHE A 171 8.08 -1.77 3.78
C PHE A 171 9.61 -1.75 3.97
N VAL A 172 10.36 -1.67 2.87
CA VAL A 172 11.83 -1.56 2.89
C VAL A 172 12.24 -0.20 3.45
N GLY A 173 13.35 -0.15 4.20
CA GLY A 173 13.90 1.10 4.74
C GLY A 173 13.13 1.66 5.95
N LYS A 174 12.20 0.89 6.51
CA LYS A 174 11.47 1.23 7.73
C LYS A 174 11.52 0.05 8.71
N ASP A 175 11.83 0.30 9.97
CA ASP A 175 11.78 -0.72 11.04
C ASP A 175 10.38 -0.84 11.64
N ASN A 176 9.38 -0.97 10.76
CA ASN A 176 8.00 -1.08 11.18
C ASN A 176 7.67 -2.53 11.50
N LYS A 177 7.23 -2.78 12.73
CA LYS A 177 6.65 -4.07 13.16
C LYS A 177 5.16 -4.18 12.88
N ARG A 178 4.57 -3.15 12.27
CA ARG A 178 3.13 -2.98 12.01
C ARG A 178 2.95 -2.17 10.74
N TYR A 179 1.88 -2.45 10.00
CA TYR A 179 1.42 -1.59 8.90
C TYR A 179 -0.09 -1.41 9.04
N SER A 180 -0.63 -0.30 8.55
CA SER A 180 -2.07 -0.06 8.51
C SER A 180 -2.62 -0.53 7.17
N LEU A 181 -3.80 -1.15 7.17
CA LEU A 181 -4.55 -1.51 5.98
C LEU A 181 -5.78 -0.62 5.91
N ASP A 182 -5.98 0.01 4.75
CA ASP A 182 -7.08 0.92 4.47
C ASP A 182 -7.80 0.46 3.19
N MET A 183 -9.13 0.36 3.24
CA MET A 183 -9.95 -0.11 2.12
C MET A 183 -11.13 0.83 1.87
N LYS A 184 -11.42 1.09 0.60
CA LYS A 184 -12.57 1.85 0.12
C LYS A 184 -13.41 0.99 -0.81
N SER A 185 -14.72 0.99 -0.59
CA SER A 185 -15.67 0.23 -1.40
C SER A 185 -16.92 1.04 -1.72
N LYS A 186 -17.64 0.58 -2.74
CA LYS A 186 -18.94 1.11 -3.20
C LYS A 186 -19.94 -0.03 -3.35
N ALA A 187 -21.18 0.20 -2.99
CA ALA A 187 -22.29 -0.69 -3.34
C ALA A 187 -23.12 -0.07 -4.47
N LYS A 188 -23.58 -0.90 -5.42
CA LYS A 188 -24.45 -0.49 -6.53
C LYS A 188 -25.61 -1.46 -6.67
N LEU A 189 -26.80 -0.93 -6.98
CA LEU A 189 -27.93 -1.79 -7.37
C LEU A 189 -27.67 -2.47 -8.71
N ILE A 190 -27.96 -3.77 -8.77
CA ILE A 190 -27.97 -4.62 -9.97
C ILE A 190 -29.39 -4.78 -10.51
#